data_AF-A0A444F780-F1
#
_entry.id   AF-A0A444F780-F1
#
_cell.length_a   1.000
_cell.length_b   1.000
_cell.length_c   1.000
_cell.angle_alpha   90.00
_cell.angle_beta   90.00
_cell.angle_gamma   90.00
#
_symmetry.space_group_name_H-M   'P 1'
#
loop_
_entity.id
_entity.type
_entity.pdbx_description
1 polymer ?
#
loop_
_entity_poly.entity_id
_entity_poly.type
_entity_poly.pdbx_seq_one_letter_code
_entity_poly.pdbx_strand_id
1 'polypeptide(L)'
;MADSVPSIPSPNSATILPLLPPLPPPPLAPPPPSCHPAEQRPAVPSAAGGRFSSFRCPAMRVTSEFDSESSVFFHKVSCKLFDSLAKIKFSFQNDRGGQIAYPQLGFLTKHFCALYDLESHNALLKGSFDIANFLQVRATHDVKEQKGGVAIITSLANPLYKLEISSSVPSVGLPKTTVQFPLGEVSVERKDQETEKALSISGILKGELLNGVCTALYGDEDLSVRYCYKVIISLPPFVLCILTND
;
A
#
# COMPACT_ATOMS: atom_id res chain seq x y z
N MET A 1 -58.53 -46.30 -2.33
CA MET A 1 -58.00 -45.50 -1.21
C MET A 1 -56.62 -45.05 -1.62
N ALA A 2 -56.51 -43.83 -2.12
CA ALA A 2 -55.25 -43.24 -2.58
C ALA A 2 -54.99 -42.00 -1.71
N ASP A 3 -53.86 -42.03 -1.01
CA ASP A 3 -53.44 -40.99 -0.08
C ASP A 3 -52.95 -39.75 -0.81
N SER A 4 -53.26 -38.60 -0.23
CA SER A 4 -53.02 -37.25 -0.76
C SER A 4 -51.63 -36.74 -0.35
N VAL A 5 -50.88 -36.19 -1.31
CA VAL A 5 -49.65 -35.43 -1.05
C VAL A 5 -49.97 -33.93 -1.18
N PRO A 6 -49.70 -33.07 -0.18
CA PRO A 6 -49.92 -31.64 -0.33
C PRO A 6 -48.72 -30.97 -1.03
N SER A 7 -49.03 -30.13 -2.02
CA SER A 7 -48.07 -29.32 -2.78
C SER A 7 -47.61 -28.09 -1.97
N ILE A 8 -46.31 -27.80 -2.00
CA ILE A 8 -45.69 -26.62 -1.37
C ILE A 8 -45.83 -25.41 -2.33
N PRO A 9 -46.31 -24.24 -1.89
CA PRO A 9 -46.34 -23.04 -2.73
C PRO A 9 -44.99 -22.31 -2.77
N SER A 10 -44.65 -21.78 -3.94
CA SER A 10 -43.46 -20.95 -4.21
C SER A 10 -43.56 -19.56 -3.57
N PRO A 11 -42.46 -18.97 -3.03
CA PRO A 11 -42.47 -17.61 -2.54
C PRO A 11 -41.98 -16.63 -3.64
N ASN A 12 -42.91 -16.15 -4.46
CA ASN A 12 -42.68 -14.96 -5.29
C ASN A 12 -43.59 -13.83 -4.78
N SER A 13 -43.08 -13.03 -3.85
CA SER A 13 -43.67 -11.74 -3.49
C SER A 13 -42.56 -10.73 -3.23
N ALA A 14 -42.18 -9.98 -4.27
CA ALA A 14 -41.33 -8.81 -4.15
C ALA A 14 -42.24 -7.59 -3.88
N THR A 15 -42.19 -7.08 -2.66
CA THR A 15 -42.84 -5.82 -2.27
C THR A 15 -42.05 -4.65 -2.83
N ILE A 16 -42.63 -3.91 -3.77
CA ILE A 16 -42.07 -2.67 -4.33
C ILE A 16 -42.36 -1.53 -3.35
N LEU A 17 -41.33 -0.89 -2.80
CA LEU A 17 -41.43 0.39 -2.09
C LEU A 17 -41.23 1.55 -3.08
N PRO A 18 -41.97 2.67 -2.95
CA PRO A 18 -41.87 3.78 -3.88
C PRO A 18 -40.59 4.60 -3.64
N LEU A 19 -39.85 4.91 -4.71
CA LEU A 19 -38.71 5.83 -4.68
C LEU A 19 -39.18 7.27 -4.46
N LEU A 20 -38.58 7.99 -3.51
CA LEU A 20 -38.66 9.45 -3.42
C LEU A 20 -37.81 10.12 -4.51
N PRO A 21 -38.21 11.30 -5.03
CA PRO A 21 -37.42 12.05 -6.00
C PRO A 21 -36.18 12.70 -5.36
N PRO A 22 -35.10 12.92 -6.13
CA PRO A 22 -33.87 13.51 -5.62
C PRO A 22 -34.02 15.01 -5.33
N LEU A 23 -33.39 15.47 -4.24
CA LEU A 23 -33.37 16.86 -3.80
C LEU A 23 -32.48 17.73 -4.72
N PRO A 24 -32.86 18.98 -5.03
CA PRO A 24 -32.03 19.88 -5.85
C PRO A 24 -30.71 20.27 -5.15
N PRO A 25 -29.65 20.55 -5.93
CA PRO A 25 -28.35 20.98 -5.39
C PRO A 25 -28.41 22.40 -4.81
N PRO A 26 -27.61 22.71 -3.78
CA PRO A 26 -27.56 24.04 -3.18
C PRO A 26 -26.88 25.08 -4.12
N PRO A 27 -27.17 26.38 -3.96
CA PRO A 27 -26.59 27.43 -4.80
C PRO A 27 -25.09 27.59 -4.54
N LEU A 28 -24.31 27.77 -5.61
CA LEU A 28 -22.89 28.09 -5.55
C LEU A 28 -22.67 29.50 -4.99
N ALA A 29 -21.78 29.63 -4.01
CA ALA A 29 -21.37 30.91 -3.44
C ALA A 29 -20.48 31.70 -4.43
N PRO A 30 -20.55 33.05 -4.44
CA PRO A 30 -19.73 33.88 -5.32
C PRO A 30 -18.26 33.94 -4.87
N PRO A 31 -17.31 34.14 -5.80
CA PRO A 31 -15.89 34.21 -5.47
C PRO A 31 -15.52 35.53 -4.77
N PRO A 32 -14.53 35.53 -3.85
CA PRO A 32 -14.08 36.74 -3.17
C PRO A 32 -13.27 37.68 -4.10
N PRO A 33 -13.26 39.00 -3.83
CA PRO A 33 -12.58 39.98 -4.67
C PRO A 33 -11.05 39.94 -4.47
N SER A 34 -10.34 40.14 -5.58
CA SER A 34 -8.88 40.19 -5.69
C SER A 34 -8.32 41.46 -5.02
N CYS A 35 -7.44 41.30 -4.03
CA CYS A 35 -6.60 42.37 -3.51
C CYS A 35 -5.12 41.95 -3.60
N HIS A 36 -4.42 42.47 -4.61
CA HIS A 36 -2.96 42.61 -4.57
C HIS A 36 -2.60 43.93 -3.87
N PRO A 37 -1.48 43.98 -3.16
CA PRO A 37 -0.43 44.91 -3.58
C PRO A 37 0.89 44.20 -3.86
N ALA A 38 1.64 44.78 -4.79
CA ALA A 38 2.94 44.33 -5.25
C ALA A 38 4.03 44.48 -4.17
N GLU A 39 4.83 43.45 -3.97
CA GLU A 39 6.21 43.59 -3.52
C GLU A 39 7.14 42.99 -4.58
N GLN A 40 7.76 43.88 -5.35
CA GLN A 40 8.85 43.56 -6.28
C GLN A 40 10.10 43.20 -5.48
N ARG A 41 10.53 41.93 -5.57
CA ARG A 41 11.85 41.52 -5.10
C ARG A 41 12.90 41.90 -6.17
N PRO A 42 14.09 42.44 -5.82
CA PRO A 42 15.07 42.90 -6.82
C PRO A 42 15.60 41.75 -7.67
N ALA A 43 15.63 41.95 -8.99
CA ALA A 43 16.28 41.07 -9.94
C ALA A 43 17.80 41.14 -9.76
N VAL A 44 18.45 40.02 -9.43
CA VAL A 44 19.91 39.91 -9.49
C VAL A 44 20.31 39.60 -10.94
N PRO A 45 21.25 40.34 -11.56
CA PRO A 45 21.62 40.12 -12.96
C PRO A 45 22.32 38.78 -13.15
N SER A 46 21.88 38.07 -14.20
CA SER A 46 22.53 36.89 -14.74
C SER A 46 23.93 37.24 -15.25
N ALA A 47 24.96 36.70 -14.61
CA ALA A 47 26.30 36.67 -15.17
C ALA A 47 26.35 35.57 -16.23
N ALA A 48 26.45 35.99 -17.49
CA ALA A 48 26.72 35.10 -18.61
C ALA A 48 28.09 34.44 -18.45
N GLY A 49 28.13 33.11 -18.51
CA GLY A 49 29.38 32.36 -18.51
C GLY A 49 29.15 30.86 -18.49
N GLY A 50 29.10 30.25 -19.67
CA GLY A 50 29.15 28.79 -19.83
C GLY A 50 27.91 28.22 -20.52
N ARG A 51 28.04 27.99 -21.83
CA ARG A 51 27.16 27.07 -22.58
C ARG A 51 27.38 25.65 -22.06
N PHE A 52 26.76 25.31 -20.93
CA PHE A 52 26.51 23.93 -20.57
C PHE A 52 25.05 23.68 -20.91
N SER A 53 24.88 22.93 -22.00
CA SER A 53 23.76 22.02 -22.27
C SER A 53 22.53 22.19 -21.38
N SER A 54 21.40 22.39 -22.05
CA SER A 54 20.02 22.35 -21.57
C SER A 54 19.62 21.01 -20.94
N PHE A 55 20.41 20.47 -20.02
CA PHE A 55 19.96 19.49 -19.05
C PHE A 55 19.12 20.25 -18.03
N ARG A 56 17.81 20.32 -18.29
CA ARG A 56 16.86 20.61 -17.21
C ARG A 56 17.09 19.54 -16.15
N CYS A 57 17.81 19.89 -15.09
CA CYS A 57 18.04 19.00 -13.98
C CYS A 57 16.65 18.59 -13.48
N PRO A 58 16.32 17.29 -13.47
CA PRO A 58 14.98 16.89 -13.10
C PRO A 58 14.74 17.29 -11.63
N ALA A 59 13.53 17.74 -11.32
CA ALA A 59 13.20 18.27 -10.01
C ALA A 59 13.54 17.24 -8.91
N MET A 60 14.56 17.56 -8.11
CA MET A 60 15.02 16.73 -7.00
C MET A 60 14.17 17.01 -5.77
N ARG A 61 13.71 15.95 -5.11
CA ARG A 61 12.97 16.02 -3.85
C ARG A 61 13.77 15.36 -2.75
N VAL A 62 14.01 16.11 -1.68
CA VAL A 62 14.69 15.66 -0.47
C VAL A 62 13.68 15.66 0.67
N THR A 63 13.65 14.58 1.46
CA THR A 63 12.84 14.47 2.68
C THR A 63 13.70 13.90 3.79
N SER A 64 13.63 14.51 4.97
CA SER A 64 14.25 14.04 6.21
C SER A 64 13.16 13.90 7.26
N GLU A 65 13.11 12.77 7.94
CA GLU A 65 12.13 12.45 9.00
C GLU A 65 12.91 12.02 10.25
N PHE A 66 12.48 12.44 11.45
CA PHE A 66 13.09 12.05 12.72
C PHE A 66 12.14 11.15 13.50
N ASP A 67 12.63 10.01 13.98
CA ASP A 67 11.91 9.12 14.87
C ASP A 67 12.44 9.26 16.30
N SER A 68 11.57 9.70 17.22
CA SER A 68 11.91 9.90 18.62
C SER A 68 12.11 8.60 19.40
N GLU A 69 11.43 7.50 19.01
CA GLU A 69 11.52 6.23 19.72
C GLU A 69 12.89 5.60 19.52
N SER A 70 13.37 5.59 18.27
CA SER A 70 14.69 5.06 17.91
C SER A 70 15.81 6.12 17.92
N SER A 71 15.47 7.41 18.03
CA SER A 71 16.42 8.54 17.94
C SER A 71 17.26 8.56 16.66
N VAL A 72 16.65 8.20 15.52
CA VAL A 72 17.31 8.20 14.19
C VAL A 72 16.63 9.14 13.21
N PHE A 73 17.41 9.62 12.24
CA PHE A 73 16.92 10.38 11.10
C PHE A 73 16.87 9.50 9.85
N PHE A 74 15.77 9.59 9.10
CA PHE A 74 15.57 8.92 7.82
C PHE A 74 15.66 9.93 6.69
N HIS A 75 16.66 9.78 5.83
CA HIS A 75 16.87 10.65 4.68
C HIS A 75 16.46 9.95 3.40
N LYS A 76 15.83 10.70 2.49
CA LYS A 76 15.42 10.21 1.19
C LYS A 76 15.54 11.31 0.15
N VAL A 77 16.42 11.08 -0.81
CA VAL A 77 16.62 11.92 -1.99
C VAL A 77 16.00 11.20 -3.18
N SER A 78 15.23 11.90 -3.99
CA SER A 78 14.65 11.29 -5.18
C SER A 78 14.50 12.24 -6.35
N CYS A 79 14.59 11.70 -7.55
CA CYS A 79 14.60 12.44 -8.79
C CYS A 79 13.74 11.69 -9.81
N LYS A 80 12.74 12.36 -10.39
CA LYS A 80 11.92 11.79 -11.47
C LYS A 80 12.63 12.00 -12.80
N LEU A 81 12.67 10.98 -13.64
CA LEU A 81 13.29 11.01 -14.97
C LEU A 81 12.22 10.79 -16.04
N PHE A 82 12.50 11.22 -17.28
CA PHE A 82 11.68 10.95 -18.47
C PHE A 82 10.20 11.28 -18.26
N ASP A 83 9.87 12.54 -17.95
CA ASP A 83 8.48 12.98 -17.71
C ASP A 83 7.72 12.14 -16.68
N SER A 84 8.43 11.66 -15.64
CA SER A 84 7.91 10.82 -14.55
C SER A 84 7.76 9.32 -14.87
N LEU A 85 8.27 8.85 -16.01
CA LEU A 85 8.26 7.41 -16.33
C LEU A 85 9.17 6.59 -15.41
N ALA A 86 10.25 7.20 -14.92
CA ALA A 86 11.16 6.58 -13.98
C ALA A 86 11.51 7.51 -12.81
N LYS A 87 12.06 6.93 -11.74
CA LYS A 87 12.48 7.62 -10.54
C LYS A 87 13.73 6.97 -9.97
N ILE A 88 14.76 7.77 -9.74
CA ILE A 88 15.89 7.37 -8.89
C ILE A 88 15.57 7.78 -7.45
N LYS A 89 15.82 6.89 -6.49
CA LYS A 89 15.63 7.12 -5.05
C LYS A 89 16.90 6.69 -4.32
N PHE A 90 17.50 7.56 -3.54
CA PHE A 90 18.52 7.21 -2.58
C PHE A 90 17.96 7.43 -1.17
N SER A 91 18.17 6.49 -0.26
CA SER A 91 17.76 6.62 1.14
C SER A 91 18.81 6.06 2.08
N PHE A 92 18.93 6.64 3.26
CA PHE A 92 19.82 6.19 4.32
C PHE A 92 19.28 6.68 5.67
N GLN A 93 19.77 6.09 6.75
CA GLN A 93 19.49 6.54 8.10
C GLN A 93 20.76 7.11 8.72
N ASN A 94 20.61 8.01 9.69
CA ASN A 94 21.71 8.33 10.61
C ASN A 94 21.25 8.46 12.05
N ASP A 95 22.11 8.05 12.98
CA ASP A 95 21.90 8.26 14.41
C ASP A 95 22.34 9.66 14.86
N ARG A 96 22.22 9.95 16.16
CA ARG A 96 22.69 11.20 16.78
C ARG A 96 24.20 11.42 16.67
N GLY A 97 24.98 10.35 16.50
CA GLY A 97 26.42 10.38 16.28
C GLY A 97 26.81 10.70 14.83
N GLY A 98 25.84 10.78 13.92
CA GLY A 98 26.07 10.99 12.50
C GLY A 98 26.47 9.71 11.75
N GLN A 99 26.37 8.54 12.39
CA GLN A 99 26.69 7.27 11.75
C GLN A 99 25.60 6.89 10.77
N ILE A 100 26.00 6.61 9.53
CA ILE A 100 25.08 6.28 8.45
C ILE A 100 24.81 4.77 8.43
N ALA A 101 23.54 4.39 8.33
CA ALA A 101 23.10 3.00 8.25
C ALA A 101 22.08 2.80 7.12
N TYR A 102 21.97 1.57 6.62
CA TYR A 102 21.00 1.16 5.60
C TYR A 102 20.98 2.04 4.33
N PRO A 103 22.14 2.37 3.73
CA PRO A 103 22.18 3.10 2.46
C PRO A 103 21.57 2.26 1.33
N GLN A 104 20.55 2.79 0.66
CA GLN A 104 19.81 2.11 -0.40
C GLN A 104 19.63 3.00 -1.62
N LEU A 105 19.97 2.48 -2.80
CA LEU A 105 19.75 3.10 -4.09
C LEU A 105 18.65 2.35 -4.84
N GLY A 106 17.68 3.07 -5.40
CA GLY A 106 16.53 2.52 -6.09
C GLY A 106 16.35 3.14 -7.46
N PHE A 107 16.12 2.30 -8.47
CA PHE A 107 15.57 2.69 -9.76
C PHE A 107 14.14 2.15 -9.88
N LEU A 108 13.17 3.05 -10.00
CA LEU A 108 11.75 2.72 -9.97
C LEU A 108 11.08 3.17 -11.27
N THR A 109 10.28 2.31 -11.86
CA THR A 109 9.35 2.61 -12.95
C THR A 109 7.96 2.12 -12.54
N LYS A 110 6.95 2.26 -13.42
CA LYS A 110 5.62 1.71 -13.19
C LYS A 110 5.63 0.18 -13.01
N HIS A 111 6.45 -0.52 -13.81
CA HIS A 111 6.39 -1.98 -13.95
C HIS A 111 7.62 -2.69 -13.40
N PHE A 112 8.73 -1.99 -13.22
CA PHE A 112 10.00 -2.54 -12.78
C PHE A 112 10.64 -1.68 -11.70
N CYS A 113 11.28 -2.33 -10.74
CA CYS A 113 12.03 -1.71 -9.67
C CYS A 113 13.31 -2.50 -9.39
N ALA A 114 14.44 -1.81 -9.26
CA ALA A 114 15.68 -2.38 -8.75
C ALA A 114 16.05 -1.62 -7.47
N LEU A 115 16.14 -2.32 -6.34
CA LEU A 115 16.54 -1.78 -5.05
C LEU A 115 17.90 -2.38 -4.68
N TYR A 116 18.94 -1.56 -4.71
CA TYR A 116 20.28 -1.93 -4.31
C TYR A 116 20.53 -1.47 -2.88
N ASP A 117 20.91 -2.42 -2.03
CA ASP A 117 21.33 -2.17 -0.67
C ASP A 117 22.87 -2.16 -0.64
N LEU A 118 23.44 -0.98 -0.37
CA LEU A 118 24.89 -0.76 -0.48
C LEU A 118 25.66 -1.46 0.65
N GLU A 119 25.03 -1.68 1.80
CA GLU A 119 25.66 -2.28 2.97
C GLU A 119 25.76 -3.80 2.82
N SER A 120 24.67 -4.44 2.39
CA SER A 120 24.65 -5.88 2.15
C SER A 120 25.20 -6.30 0.78
N HIS A 121 25.49 -5.33 -0.10
CA HIS A 121 25.85 -5.52 -1.51
C HIS A 121 24.83 -6.39 -2.27
N ASN A 122 23.55 -6.23 -1.95
CA ASN A 122 22.48 -7.01 -2.55
C ASN A 122 21.57 -6.15 -3.43
N ALA A 123 20.99 -6.74 -4.46
CA ALA A 123 19.96 -6.13 -5.28
C ALA A 123 18.66 -6.94 -5.20
N LEU A 124 17.56 -6.26 -4.88
CA LEU A 124 16.21 -6.79 -4.98
C LEU A 124 15.54 -6.22 -6.23
N LEU A 125 15.33 -7.10 -7.21
CA LEU A 125 14.63 -6.80 -8.45
C LEU A 125 13.15 -7.14 -8.29
N LYS A 126 12.26 -6.26 -8.76
CA LYS A 126 10.81 -6.48 -8.79
C LYS A 126 10.28 -6.11 -10.16
N GLY A 127 9.50 -6.98 -10.76
CA GLY A 127 8.82 -6.78 -12.03
C GLY A 127 7.32 -7.04 -11.90
N SER A 128 6.51 -6.34 -12.69
CA SER A 128 5.07 -6.53 -12.77
C SER A 128 4.56 -6.21 -14.17
N PHE A 129 3.72 -7.08 -14.71
CA PHE A 129 3.16 -6.94 -16.06
C PHE A 129 1.66 -7.22 -16.00
N ASP A 130 0.88 -6.32 -16.59
CA ASP A 130 -0.57 -6.50 -16.74
C ASP A 130 -0.80 -7.21 -18.08
N ILE A 131 -1.18 -8.48 -18.04
CA ILE A 131 -1.45 -9.28 -19.25
C ILE A 131 -2.86 -8.95 -19.78
N ALA A 132 -3.82 -8.75 -18.88
CA ALA A 132 -5.17 -8.33 -19.19
C ALA A 132 -5.71 -7.44 -18.08
N ASN A 133 -6.86 -6.81 -18.28
CA ASN A 133 -7.49 -5.91 -17.29
C ASN A 133 -7.71 -6.56 -15.92
N PHE A 134 -7.79 -7.89 -15.88
CA PHE A 134 -8.04 -8.68 -14.67
C PHE A 134 -6.87 -9.61 -14.34
N LEU A 135 -5.74 -9.58 -15.07
CA LEU A 135 -4.64 -10.53 -14.90
C LEU A 135 -3.29 -9.81 -14.84
N GLN A 136 -2.62 -9.90 -13.69
CA GLN A 136 -1.31 -9.31 -13.44
C GLN A 136 -0.32 -10.40 -13.02
N VAL A 137 0.90 -10.34 -13.55
CA VAL A 137 2.02 -11.18 -13.12
C VAL A 137 3.02 -10.31 -12.38
N ARG A 138 3.53 -10.79 -11.25
CA ARG A 138 4.61 -10.17 -10.48
C ARG A 138 5.76 -11.15 -10.34
N ALA A 139 6.97 -10.62 -10.42
CA ALA A 139 8.18 -11.37 -10.16
C ALA A 139 9.07 -10.56 -9.21
N THR A 140 9.73 -11.23 -8.28
CA THR A 140 10.74 -10.65 -7.41
C THR A 140 11.95 -11.54 -7.40
N HIS A 141 13.14 -10.96 -7.37
CA HIS A 141 14.40 -11.70 -7.33
C HIS A 141 15.41 -10.99 -6.45
N ASP A 142 15.91 -11.70 -5.45
CA ASP A 142 17.03 -11.35 -4.61
C ASP A 142 18.32 -11.92 -5.22
N VAL A 143 19.20 -11.01 -5.67
CA VAL A 143 20.39 -11.36 -6.45
C VAL A 143 21.44 -12.07 -5.59
N LYS A 144 21.61 -11.66 -4.34
CA LYS A 144 22.62 -12.25 -3.46
C LYS A 144 22.19 -13.63 -2.97
N GLU A 145 20.92 -13.77 -2.58
CA GLU A 145 20.36 -15.03 -2.11
C GLU A 145 20.03 -16.01 -3.23
N GLN A 146 20.09 -15.56 -4.51
CA GLN A 146 19.71 -16.35 -5.68
C GLN A 146 18.30 -16.94 -5.55
N LYS A 147 17.42 -16.20 -4.88
CA LYS A 147 16.05 -16.58 -4.57
C LYS A 147 15.09 -15.54 -5.08
N GLY A 148 13.84 -15.90 -5.18
CA GLY A 148 12.83 -15.06 -5.79
C GLY A 148 11.47 -15.66 -5.64
N GLY A 149 10.51 -15.03 -6.30
CA GLY A 149 9.13 -15.48 -6.30
C GLY A 149 8.40 -14.94 -7.52
N VAL A 150 7.41 -15.71 -7.96
CA VAL A 150 6.48 -15.33 -9.01
C VAL A 150 5.08 -15.40 -8.43
N ALA A 151 4.25 -14.40 -8.72
CA ALA A 151 2.86 -14.37 -8.35
C ALA A 151 2.00 -14.02 -9.56
N ILE A 152 0.87 -14.70 -9.70
CA ILE A 152 -0.18 -14.42 -10.68
C ILE A 152 -1.39 -13.95 -9.89
N ILE A 153 -1.82 -12.73 -10.15
CA ILE A 153 -2.96 -12.10 -9.49
C ILE A 153 -4.07 -11.93 -10.51
N THR A 154 -5.26 -12.40 -10.17
CA THR A 154 -6.46 -12.27 -11.00
C THR A 154 -7.57 -11.55 -10.24
N SER A 155 -8.30 -10.66 -10.91
CA SER A 155 -9.55 -10.10 -10.40
C SER A 155 -10.70 -11.00 -10.81
N LEU A 156 -11.54 -11.39 -9.85
CA LEU A 156 -12.77 -12.15 -10.11
C LEU A 156 -13.86 -11.24 -10.71
N ALA A 157 -15.05 -11.80 -10.98
CA ALA A 157 -16.18 -11.07 -11.56
C ALA A 157 -16.51 -9.75 -10.81
N ASN A 158 -16.31 -9.73 -9.49
CA ASN A 158 -16.29 -8.50 -8.70
C ASN A 158 -14.83 -8.10 -8.43
N PRO A 159 -14.38 -6.88 -8.81
CA PRO A 159 -12.98 -6.44 -8.67
C PRO A 159 -12.51 -6.32 -7.22
N LEU A 160 -13.42 -6.34 -6.25
CA LEU A 160 -13.09 -6.40 -4.83
C LEU A 160 -12.58 -7.79 -4.40
N TYR A 161 -12.79 -8.81 -5.25
CA TYR A 161 -12.31 -10.17 -5.02
C TYR A 161 -11.12 -10.45 -5.92
N LYS A 162 -10.05 -10.97 -5.34
CA LYS A 162 -8.83 -11.32 -6.06
C LYS A 162 -8.38 -12.72 -5.72
N LEU A 163 -7.85 -13.41 -6.71
CA LEU A 163 -7.17 -14.69 -6.55
C LEU A 163 -5.70 -14.50 -6.89
N GLU A 164 -4.81 -14.82 -5.95
CA GLU A 164 -3.37 -14.79 -6.11
C GLU A 164 -2.80 -16.20 -5.99
N ILE A 165 -1.97 -16.60 -6.94
CA ILE A 165 -1.19 -17.84 -6.89
C ILE A 165 0.27 -17.44 -6.91
N SER A 166 1.04 -17.79 -5.88
CA SER A 166 2.45 -17.45 -5.75
C SER A 166 3.33 -18.67 -5.49
N SER A 167 4.60 -18.59 -5.91
CA SER A 167 5.59 -19.65 -5.75
C SER A 167 7.00 -19.05 -5.67
N SER A 168 7.90 -19.71 -4.93
CA SER A 168 9.32 -19.35 -4.82
C SER A 168 10.12 -19.84 -6.04
N VAL A 169 11.22 -19.14 -6.36
CA VAL A 169 12.14 -19.49 -7.47
C VAL A 169 13.59 -19.33 -6.99
N PRO A 170 14.46 -20.35 -7.05
CA PRO A 170 14.17 -21.74 -7.39
C PRO A 170 13.08 -22.32 -6.50
N SER A 171 12.31 -23.30 -6.99
CA SER A 171 11.16 -23.84 -6.25
C SER A 171 11.61 -24.56 -4.98
N VAL A 172 11.66 -23.80 -3.89
CA VAL A 172 11.95 -24.25 -2.53
C VAL A 172 10.63 -24.06 -1.78
N GLY A 173 9.72 -25.00 -1.95
CA GLY A 173 8.35 -24.95 -1.40
C GLY A 173 7.25 -25.12 -2.43
N LEU A 174 6.04 -25.33 -1.94
CA LEU A 174 4.85 -25.53 -2.76
C LEU A 174 4.14 -24.20 -3.01
N PRO A 175 3.34 -24.09 -4.09
CA PRO A 175 2.64 -22.86 -4.40
C PRO A 175 1.62 -22.50 -3.32
N LYS A 176 1.56 -21.22 -2.99
CA LYS A 176 0.56 -20.61 -2.10
C LYS A 176 -0.57 -20.02 -2.93
N THR A 177 -1.81 -20.30 -2.55
CA THR A 177 -3.01 -19.73 -3.18
C THR A 177 -3.74 -18.86 -2.18
N THR A 178 -4.06 -17.63 -2.53
CA THR A 178 -4.72 -16.66 -1.67
C THR A 178 -5.96 -16.09 -2.36
N VAL A 179 -7.09 -16.14 -1.68
CA VAL A 179 -8.33 -15.47 -2.07
C VAL A 179 -8.50 -14.23 -1.19
N GLN A 180 -8.50 -13.05 -1.79
CA GLN A 180 -8.78 -11.79 -1.12
C GLN A 180 -10.22 -11.37 -1.41
N PHE A 181 -10.88 -10.80 -0.41
CA PHE A 181 -12.24 -10.27 -0.46
C PHE A 181 -12.32 -8.98 0.38
N PRO A 182 -13.40 -8.17 0.29
CA PRO A 182 -13.44 -6.83 0.92
C PRO A 182 -13.11 -6.82 2.42
N LEU A 183 -13.51 -7.88 3.12
CA LEU A 183 -13.39 -7.99 4.57
C LEU A 183 -12.20 -8.83 5.00
N GLY A 184 -11.33 -9.30 4.09
CA GLY A 184 -10.29 -10.24 4.50
C GLY A 184 -9.60 -10.99 3.38
N GLU A 185 -8.84 -12.00 3.78
CA GLU A 185 -8.19 -12.93 2.86
C GLU A 185 -8.09 -14.31 3.48
N VAL A 186 -8.05 -15.34 2.65
CA VAL A 186 -7.78 -16.72 3.04
C VAL A 186 -6.68 -17.25 2.13
N SER A 187 -5.65 -17.83 2.73
CA SER A 187 -4.54 -18.44 2.01
C SER A 187 -4.43 -19.92 2.35
N VAL A 188 -4.16 -20.72 1.34
CA VAL A 188 -3.84 -22.13 1.45
C VAL A 188 -2.45 -22.34 0.90
N GLU A 189 -1.58 -22.91 1.72
CA GLU A 189 -0.21 -23.27 1.38
C GLU A 189 -0.02 -24.75 1.67
N ARG A 190 0.62 -25.46 0.75
CA ARG A 190 0.92 -26.87 0.97
C ARG A 190 2.26 -26.95 1.70
N LYS A 191 2.33 -27.64 2.84
CA LYS A 191 3.54 -27.84 3.62
C LYS A 191 4.01 -29.29 3.42
N ASP A 192 5.28 -29.46 3.06
CA ASP A 192 5.92 -30.78 3.12
C ASP A 192 6.38 -31.01 4.56
N GLN A 193 5.65 -31.87 5.28
CA GLN A 193 6.11 -32.46 6.53
C GLN A 193 6.81 -33.79 6.21
N GLU A 194 7.78 -34.19 7.02
CA GLU A 194 8.74 -35.30 6.77
C GLU A 194 8.09 -36.65 6.42
N THR A 195 6.78 -36.82 6.70
CA THR A 195 6.04 -38.07 6.45
C THR A 195 4.60 -37.90 5.94
N GLU A 196 3.99 -36.72 5.99
CA GLU A 196 2.62 -36.48 5.52
C GLU A 196 2.47 -35.13 4.78
N LYS A 197 1.71 -35.13 3.67
CA LYS A 197 1.38 -33.90 2.93
C LYS A 197 0.31 -33.12 3.69
N ALA A 198 0.71 -32.12 4.46
CA ALA A 198 -0.21 -31.25 5.19
C ALA A 198 -0.56 -29.99 4.40
N LEU A 199 -1.79 -29.49 4.53
CA LEU A 199 -2.20 -28.19 4.03
C LEU A 199 -2.24 -27.21 5.20
N SER A 200 -1.50 -26.10 5.12
CA SER A 200 -1.65 -24.98 6.06
C SER A 200 -2.68 -24.01 5.50
N ILE A 201 -3.63 -23.64 6.36
CA ILE A 201 -4.67 -22.65 6.07
C ILE A 201 -4.40 -21.45 6.98
N SER A 202 -4.38 -20.27 6.40
CA SER A 202 -4.29 -19.01 7.12
C SER A 202 -5.35 -18.04 6.59
N GLY A 203 -5.76 -17.08 7.40
CA GLY A 203 -6.74 -16.10 6.98
C GLY A 203 -6.82 -14.90 7.89
N ILE A 204 -7.32 -13.81 7.33
CA ILE A 204 -7.56 -12.55 8.01
C ILE A 204 -9.01 -12.19 7.77
N LEU A 205 -9.74 -11.86 8.83
CA LEU A 205 -11.09 -11.33 8.75
C LEU A 205 -11.17 -10.02 9.52
N LYS A 206 -11.75 -9.01 8.89
CA LYS A 206 -11.97 -7.67 9.46
C LYS A 206 -13.45 -7.37 9.47
N GLY A 207 -13.92 -6.84 10.58
CA GLY A 207 -15.29 -6.39 10.75
C GLY A 207 -15.34 -5.09 11.54
N GLU A 208 -16.25 -4.20 11.15
CA GLU A 208 -16.60 -3.05 11.97
C GLU A 208 -17.45 -3.54 13.14
N LEU A 209 -17.06 -3.15 14.35
CA LEU A 209 -17.78 -3.49 15.58
C LEU A 209 -17.74 -2.27 16.49
N LEU A 210 -18.91 -1.72 16.85
CA LEU A 210 -19.03 -0.47 17.61
C LEU A 210 -18.28 0.69 16.93
N ASN A 211 -17.47 1.45 17.68
CA ASN A 211 -16.64 2.56 17.18
C ASN A 211 -15.21 2.11 16.81
N GLY A 212 -15.07 0.85 16.39
CA GLY A 212 -13.78 0.26 16.10
C GLY A 212 -13.82 -0.82 15.03
N VAL A 213 -12.63 -1.33 14.73
CA VAL A 213 -12.41 -2.42 13.79
C VAL A 213 -11.87 -3.61 14.56
N CYS A 214 -12.59 -4.73 14.48
CA CYS A 214 -12.12 -6.03 14.94
C CYS A 214 -11.39 -6.74 13.79
N THR A 215 -10.20 -7.24 14.04
CA THR A 215 -9.40 -8.04 13.10
C THR A 215 -9.10 -9.39 13.74
N ALA A 216 -9.55 -10.47 13.13
CA ALA A 216 -9.15 -11.83 13.46
C ALA A 216 -8.09 -12.31 12.45
N LEU A 217 -7.03 -12.92 12.96
CA LEU A 217 -5.90 -13.47 12.21
C LEU A 217 -5.76 -14.93 12.62
N TYR A 218 -5.91 -15.84 11.68
CA TYR A 218 -5.72 -17.27 11.87
C TYR A 218 -4.53 -17.74 11.03
N GLY A 219 -3.65 -18.56 11.60
CA GLY A 219 -2.57 -19.19 10.85
C GLY A 219 -1.76 -20.11 11.73
N ASP A 220 -1.34 -21.26 11.18
CA ASP A 220 -0.54 -22.25 11.89
C ASP A 220 -1.15 -22.66 13.24
N GLU A 221 -2.46 -22.92 13.22
CA GLU A 221 -3.29 -23.33 14.36
C GLU A 221 -3.49 -22.25 15.45
N ASP A 222 -2.89 -21.08 15.30
CA ASP A 222 -3.06 -19.95 16.19
C ASP A 222 -4.13 -18.96 15.69
N LEU A 223 -4.97 -18.49 16.63
CA LEU A 223 -5.96 -17.43 16.39
C LEU A 223 -5.61 -16.21 17.26
N SER A 224 -5.32 -15.08 16.61
CA SER A 224 -5.14 -13.79 17.27
C SER A 224 -6.22 -12.80 16.86
N VAL A 225 -6.76 -12.08 17.85
CA VAL A 225 -7.82 -11.08 17.64
C VAL A 225 -7.34 -9.73 18.14
N ARG A 226 -7.45 -8.71 17.30
CA ARG A 226 -7.08 -7.33 17.62
C ARG A 226 -8.27 -6.40 17.42
N TYR A 227 -8.52 -5.55 18.40
CA TYR A 227 -9.53 -4.50 18.31
C TYR A 227 -8.88 -3.11 18.31
N CYS A 228 -9.18 -2.32 17.30
CA CYS A 228 -8.71 -0.94 17.16
C CYS A 228 -9.91 0.00 17.25
N TYR A 229 -9.92 0.91 18.23
CA TYR A 229 -10.98 1.90 18.41
C TYR A 229 -10.45 3.32 18.18
N LYS A 230 -11.32 4.20 17.67
CA LYS A 230 -10.98 5.60 17.47
C LYS A 230 -11.49 6.44 18.64
N VAL A 231 -10.59 7.05 19.40
CA VAL A 231 -10.95 8.07 20.40
C VAL A 231 -10.85 9.43 19.74
N ILE A 232 -11.97 10.15 19.67
CA ILE A 232 -11.97 11.56 19.28
C ILE A 232 -12.04 12.37 20.57
N ILE A 233 -10.90 12.89 21.01
CA ILE A 233 -10.85 13.83 22.13
C ILE A 233 -11.08 15.23 21.55
N SER A 234 -12.29 15.75 21.73
CA SER A 234 -12.60 17.16 21.53
C SER A 234 -12.01 17.93 22.71
N LEU A 235 -10.78 18.44 22.58
CA LEU A 235 -10.25 19.39 23.55
C LEU A 235 -10.95 20.75 23.35
N PRO A 236 -11.46 21.40 24.41
CA PRO A 236 -11.84 22.81 24.33
C PRO A 236 -10.60 23.66 23.97
N PRO A 237 -10.76 24.82 23.33
CA PRO A 237 -9.66 25.59 22.73
C PRO A 237 -8.61 26.17 23.69
N PHE A 238 -8.61 25.80 24.96
CA PHE A 238 -7.62 26.25 25.93
C PHE A 238 -7.27 25.09 26.85
N VAL A 239 -6.08 24.51 26.65
CA VAL A 239 -5.04 24.17 27.64
C VAL A 239 -3.97 23.39 26.88
N LEU A 240 -3.01 24.13 26.29
CA LEU A 240 -1.68 23.62 25.98
C LEU A 240 -0.83 23.87 27.23
N CYS A 241 -0.85 22.92 28.17
CA CYS A 241 0.22 22.84 29.17
C CYS A 241 1.31 21.94 28.59
N ILE A 242 2.38 22.58 28.10
CA ILE A 242 3.65 21.92 27.83
C ILE A 242 4.16 21.41 29.19
N LEU A 243 4.27 20.09 29.35
CA LEU A 243 5.12 19.49 30.37
C LEU A 243 6.48 19.22 29.72
N THR A 244 7.40 20.15 29.94
CA THR A 244 8.85 19.96 29.87
C THR A 244 9.37 19.45 31.21
N ASN A 245 10.34 18.52 31.12
CA ASN A 245 11.26 17.96 32.14
C ASN A 245 10.65 17.00 33.18
N ASP A 246 11.30 15.90 33.57
CA ASP A 246 12.71 15.45 33.48
C ASP A 246 12.84 14.07 32.81
#